data_AF-A0A2D6YM62-F1
#
_entry.id   AF-A0A2D6YM62-F1
#
_cell.length_a   1.000
_cell.length_b   1.000
_cell.length_c   1.000
_cell.angle_alpha   90.00
_cell.angle_beta   90.00
_cell.angle_gamma   90.00
#
_symmetry.space_group_name_H-M   'P 1'
#
loop_
_entity.id
_entity.type
_entity.pdbx_description
1 polymer ?
#
loop_
_entity_poly.entity_id
_entity_poly.type
_entity_poly.pdbx_seq_one_letter_code
_entity_poly.pdbx_strand_id
1 'polypeptide(L)' 'MPEKHPPEQLLQALWCLPVATEFQTTTGEQLRVEFPGWLNSGAGPDFLEARLCLGNQQLYGAVEFHTHTRL' A
#
# COMPACT_ATOMS: atom_id res chain seq x y z
N MET A 1 17.86 15.02 14.43
CA MET A 1 17.14 15.41 13.19
C MET A 1 15.86 14.60 13.19
N PRO A 2 14.65 15.18 13.13
CA PRO A 2 13.46 14.37 12.97
C PRO A 2 13.61 13.56 11.67
N GLU A 3 13.37 12.26 11.72
CA GLU A 3 13.40 11.41 10.53
C GLU A 3 12.39 11.97 9.52
N LYS A 4 12.89 12.39 8.37
CA LYS A 4 12.05 12.91 7.31
C LYS A 4 11.46 11.71 6.58
N HIS A 5 10.20 11.38 6.87
CA HIS A 5 9.47 10.34 6.16
C HIS A 5 9.47 10.63 4.66
N PRO A 6 9.52 9.58 3.81
CA PRO A 6 9.28 9.78 2.39
C PRO A 6 7.90 10.41 2.19
N PRO A 7 7.73 11.32 1.22
CA PRO A 7 6.42 11.83 0.86
C PRO A 7 5.47 10.66 0.51
N GLU A 8 4.21 10.76 0.89
CA GLU A 8 3.19 9.74 0.60
C GLU A 8 3.09 9.42 -0.90
N GLN A 9 3.22 10.45 -1.74
CA GLN A 9 3.28 10.33 -3.19
C GLN A 9 4.41 9.42 -3.69
N LEU A 10 5.55 9.38 -2.98
CA LEU A 10 6.62 8.44 -3.31
C LEU A 10 6.19 7.00 -2.99
N LEU A 11 5.49 6.77 -1.88
CA LEU A 11 4.98 5.43 -1.53
C LEU A 11 3.94 4.95 -2.53
N GLN A 12 3.00 5.83 -2.92
CA GLN A 12 2.03 5.55 -3.98
C GLN A 12 2.74 5.20 -5.30
N ALA A 13 3.80 5.91 -5.67
CA ALA A 13 4.56 5.61 -6.88
C ALA A 13 5.28 4.25 -6.79
N LEU A 14 5.86 3.93 -5.64
CA LEU A 14 6.53 2.64 -5.40
C LEU A 14 5.54 1.47 -5.43
N TRP A 15 4.33 1.65 -4.90
CA TRP A 15 3.27 0.64 -4.89
C TRP A 15 2.89 0.12 -6.29
N CYS A 16 2.95 1.00 -7.30
CA CYS A 16 2.67 0.64 -8.69
C CYS A 16 3.81 -0.09 -9.41
N LEU A 17 5.00 -0.17 -8.80
CA LEU A 17 6.13 -0.79 -9.47
C LEU A 17 5.95 -2.32 -9.52
N PRO A 18 6.37 -2.98 -10.61
CA PRO A 18 6.29 -4.44 -10.74
C PRO A 18 7.04 -5.23 -9.64
N VAL A 19 7.94 -4.56 -8.92
CA VAL A 19 8.73 -5.16 -7.83
C VAL A 19 8.01 -5.11 -6.48
N ALA A 20 7.00 -4.24 -6.33
CA ALA A 20 6.25 -4.04 -5.09
C ALA A 20 5.14 -5.10 -4.92
N THR A 21 5.53 -6.37 -4.84
CA THR A 21 4.61 -7.51 -4.88
C THR A 21 4.45 -8.25 -3.54
N GLU A 22 5.40 -8.08 -2.63
CA GLU A 22 5.40 -8.76 -1.32
C GLU A 22 5.75 -7.80 -0.19
N PHE A 23 4.94 -7.83 0.87
CA PHE A 23 5.07 -7.00 2.05
C PHE A 23 4.81 -7.84 3.30
N GLN A 24 5.23 -7.31 4.45
CA GLN A 24 4.91 -7.87 5.76
C GLN A 24 4.23 -6.80 6.61
N THR A 25 3.09 -7.15 7.20
CA THR A 25 2.41 -6.30 8.18
C THR A 25 3.24 -6.21 9.46
N THR A 26 2.98 -5.22 10.30
CA THR A 26 3.74 -5.06 11.54
C THR A 26 3.43 -6.11 12.61
N THR A 27 2.40 -6.93 12.40
CA THR A 27 2.07 -8.13 13.19
C THR A 27 2.70 -9.40 12.62
N GLY A 28 3.41 -9.32 11.48
CA GLY A 28 4.15 -10.43 10.87
C GLY A 28 3.40 -11.19 9.78
N GLU A 29 2.16 -10.82 9.46
CA GLU A 29 1.39 -11.45 8.38
C GLU A 29 1.93 -11.01 7.01
N GLN A 30 2.07 -11.97 6.08
CA GLN A 30 2.49 -11.70 4.72
C GLN A 30 1.34 -11.15 3.89
N LEU A 31 1.61 -10.05 3.19
CA LEU A 31 0.72 -9.44 2.21
C LEU A 31 1.34 -9.62 0.82
N ARG A 32 0.60 -10.26 -0.10
CA ARG A 32 0.95 -10.33 -1.52
C ARG A 32 0.04 -9.41 -2.33
N VAL A 33 0.62 -8.65 -3.24
CA VAL A 33 -0.10 -7.80 -4.18
C VAL A 33 -0.32 -8.57 -5.47
N GLU A 34 -1.56 -8.96 -5.76
CA GLU A 34 -1.93 -9.58 -7.03
C GLU A 34 -2.27 -8.51 -8.08
N PHE A 35 -2.91 -7.43 -7.64
CA PHE A 35 -3.14 -6.23 -8.42
C PHE A 35 -3.12 -5.01 -7.49
N PRO A 36 -2.24 -4.00 -7.71
CA PRO A 36 -2.12 -2.84 -6.82
C PRO A 36 -3.37 -1.95 -6.80
N GLY A 37 -4.25 -2.09 -7.78
CA GLY A 37 -5.40 -1.22 -7.98
C GLY A 37 -5.16 -0.18 -9.08
N TRP A 38 -6.23 0.50 -9.46
CA TRP A 38 -6.18 1.66 -10.36
C TRP A 38 -5.87 2.91 -9.55
N LEU A 39 -4.86 3.68 -9.97
CA LEU A 39 -4.55 4.98 -9.37
C LEU A 39 -5.77 5.90 -9.46
N ASN A 40 -6.18 6.45 -8.33
CA ASN A 40 -7.26 7.42 -8.22
C ASN A 40 -6.65 8.82 -8.00
N SER A 41 -6.75 9.70 -9.00
CA SER A 41 -6.31 11.09 -8.90
C SER A 41 -7.40 12.03 -8.36
N GLY A 42 -8.58 11.50 -8.05
CA GLY A 42 -9.70 12.23 -7.47
C GLY A 42 -9.65 12.24 -5.94
N ALA A 43 -10.78 12.63 -5.34
CA ALA A 43 -10.97 12.50 -3.89
C ALA A 43 -11.15 11.02 -3.50
N GLY A 44 -10.79 10.69 -2.27
CA GLY A 44 -10.93 9.34 -1.70
C GLY A 44 -9.59 8.60 -1.63
N PRO A 45 -9.62 7.26 -1.65
CA PRO A 45 -8.42 6.45 -1.47
C PRO A 45 -7.50 6.53 -2.70
N ASP A 46 -6.22 6.26 -2.50
CA ASP A 46 -5.20 6.36 -3.55
C ASP A 46 -5.38 5.35 -4.69
N PHE A 47 -5.88 4.16 -4.38
CA PHE A 47 -6.10 3.08 -5.34
C PHE A 47 -7.47 2.44 -5.18
N LEU A 48 -8.08 2.10 -6.31
CA LEU A 48 -9.36 1.42 -6.39
C LEU A 48 -9.20 0.00 -6.92
N GLU A 49 -10.07 -0.91 -6.50
CA GLU A 49 -10.17 -2.29 -7.00
C GLU A 49 -8.89 -3.14 -6.85
N ALA A 50 -8.05 -2.82 -5.86
CA ALA A 50 -6.88 -3.63 -5.52
C ALA A 50 -7.29 -5.06 -5.14
N ARG A 51 -6.38 -6.00 -5.42
CA ARG A 51 -6.52 -7.42 -5.10
C ARG A 51 -5.29 -7.86 -4.36
N LEU A 52 -5.47 -8.22 -3.10
CA LEU A 52 -4.38 -8.57 -2.19
C LEU A 52 -4.67 -9.89 -1.52
N CYS A 53 -3.61 -10.64 -1.20
CA CYS A 53 -3.70 -11.80 -0.35
C CYS A 53 -2.99 -11.49 0.98
N LEU A 54 -3.72 -11.50 2.09
CA LEU A 54 -3.17 -11.35 3.44
C LEU A 54 -3.23 -12.72 4.15
N GLY A 55 -2.08 -13.37 4.30
CA GLY A 55 -2.01 -14.75 4.75
C GLY A 55 -2.78 -15.69 3.82
N ASN A 56 -3.93 -16.20 4.28
CA ASN A 56 -4.83 -17.07 3.50
C ASN A 56 -6.12 -16.35 3.06
N GLN A 57 -6.25 -15.05 3.34
CA GLN A 57 -7.45 -14.27 3.05
C GLN A 57 -7.26 -13.43 1.79
N GLN A 58 -8.24 -13.51 0.89
CA GLN A 58 -8.32 -12.65 -0.29
C GLN A 58 -9.04 -11.35 0.06
N LEU A 59 -8.42 -10.22 -0.26
CA LEU A 59 -8.92 -8.87 -0.02
C LEU A 59 -9.15 -8.18 -1.36
N TYR A 60 -10.35 -7.61 -1.50
CA TYR A 60 -10.77 -6.83 -2.66
C TYR A 60 -11.26 -5.47 -2.19
N GLY A 61 -10.70 -4.38 -2.72
CA GLY A 61 -11.14 -3.05 -2.32
C GLY A 61 -10.16 -1.93 -2.62
N ALA A 62 -10.25 -0.86 -1.84
CA ALA A 62 -9.37 0.28 -1.98
C ALA A 62 -8.08 0.13 -1.16
N VAL A 63 -7.02 0.83 -1.58
CA VAL A 63 -5.78 1.00 -0.82
C VAL A 63 -5.52 2.49 -0.65
N GLU A 64 -5.11 2.88 0.55
CA GLU A 64 -4.82 4.26 0.92
C GLU A 64 -3.54 4.31 1.74
N PHE A 65 -2.59 5.16 1.34
CA PHE A 65 -1.33 5.36 2.02
C PHE A 65 -1.45 6.50 3.01
N HIS A 66 -0.85 6.31 4.17
CA HIS A 66 -0.67 7.35 5.16
C HIS A 66 0.70 7.22 5.79
N THR A 67 1.40 8.34 5.98
CA THR A 67 2.67 8.36 6.69
C THR A 67 2.44 8.65 8.17
N HIS A 68 2.94 7.77 9.05
CA HIS A 68 2.88 7.94 10.49
C HIS A 68 4.27 7.96 11.10
N THR A 69 4.51 8.88 12.02
CA THR A 69 5.69 8.79 12.91
C THR A 69 5.36 7.84 14.04
N ARG A 70 6.11 6.75 14.19
CA ARG A 70 6.09 5.98 15.45
C ARG A 70 6.91 6.77 16.47
N LEU A 71 6.28 7.14 17.59
CA LEU A 71 6.94 7.69 18.77
C LEU A 71 7.73 6.59 19.50
#